data_AF-A0A243RS40-F1
#
_entry.id   AF-A0A243RS40-F1
#
_cell.length_a   1.000
_cell.length_b   1.000
_cell.length_c   1.000
_cell.angle_alpha   90.00
_cell.angle_beta   90.00
_cell.angle_gamma   90.00
#
_symmetry.space_group_name_H-M   'P 1'
#
loop_
_entity.id
_entity.type
_entity.pdbx_description
1 polymer ?
#
loop_
_entity_poly.entity_id
_entity_poly.type
_entity_poly.pdbx_seq_one_letter_code
_entity_poly.pdbx_strand_id
1 'polypeptide(L)'
;MNGAGPTIGLPHPGYGLRVRLDHSKAKDLAAADFTCSCGRPSEDAFGYDAVEALVIRAERHMRDECPNEHVRAAAAMRSERRKQHARKRRK
;
A
#
# COMPACT_ATOMS: atom_id res chain seq x y z
N MET A 1 -3.46 8.27 -20.29
CA MET A 1 -3.57 9.34 -19.29
C MET A 1 -2.61 9.03 -18.16
N ASN A 2 -1.67 9.95 -17.94
CA ASN A 2 -0.50 9.80 -17.09
C ASN A 2 -0.91 9.76 -15.61
N GLY A 3 -0.62 8.65 -14.92
CA GLY A 3 -0.77 8.55 -13.47
C GLY A 3 0.29 9.43 -12.81
N ALA A 4 -0.10 10.66 -12.46
CA ALA A 4 0.70 11.53 -11.61
C ALA A 4 0.53 11.05 -10.16
N GLY A 5 1.38 10.12 -9.75
CA GLY A 5 1.60 9.73 -8.35
C GLY A 5 3.09 9.41 -8.18
N PRO A 6 3.70 9.58 -6.99
CA PRO A 6 5.12 9.60 -6.77
C PRO A 6 5.70 8.26 -7.18
N THR A 7 6.57 8.38 -8.16
CA THR A 7 7.50 7.42 -8.68
C THR A 7 8.51 7.03 -7.60
N ILE A 8 8.08 6.37 -6.52
CA ILE A 8 9.02 5.74 -5.59
C ILE A 8 9.70 4.60 -6.36
N GLY A 9 10.82 4.94 -7.03
CA GLY A 9 11.77 4.03 -7.65
C GLY A 9 11.83 4.01 -9.18
N LEU A 10 10.73 4.21 -9.94
CA LEU A 10 10.70 4.00 -11.40
C LEU A 10 9.60 4.84 -12.09
N PRO A 11 9.74 5.18 -13.39
CA PRO A 11 8.72 5.90 -14.17
C PRO A 11 7.42 5.08 -14.36
N HIS A 12 7.50 3.75 -14.33
CA HIS A 12 6.35 2.84 -14.42
C HIS A 12 6.47 1.73 -13.38
N PRO A 13 6.18 2.03 -12.10
CA PRO A 13 6.56 1.17 -10.99
C PRO A 13 5.61 -0.04 -10.75
N GLY A 14 4.72 -0.34 -11.71
CA GLY A 14 3.78 -1.47 -11.62
C GLY A 14 2.63 -1.26 -10.64
N TYR A 15 1.95 -2.35 -10.28
CA TYR A 15 0.82 -2.35 -9.35
C TYR A 15 1.24 -2.70 -7.93
N GLY A 16 0.65 -2.03 -6.95
CA GLY A 16 0.85 -2.32 -5.53
C GLY A 16 0.86 -1.05 -4.68
N LEU A 17 1.06 -1.25 -3.39
CA LEU A 17 1.29 -0.19 -2.42
C LEU A 17 2.80 -0.11 -2.15
N ARG A 18 3.37 1.08 -2.32
CA ARG A 18 4.77 1.37 -2.04
C ARG A 18 4.83 2.49 -1.00
N VAL A 19 5.69 2.30 0.00
CA VAL A 19 5.85 3.21 1.13
C VAL A 19 7.34 3.43 1.35
N ARG A 20 7.77 4.70 1.34
CA ARG A 20 9.11 5.11 1.75
C ARG A 20 9.02 5.77 3.11
N LEU A 21 9.72 5.17 4.07
CA LEU A 21 9.91 5.68 5.42
C LEU A 21 11.41 5.70 5.67
N ASP A 22 12.06 6.80 5.28
CA ASP A 22 13.53 6.90 5.29
C ASP A 22 14.10 6.80 6.71
N HIS A 23 13.42 7.40 7.69
CA HIS A 23 13.84 7.33 9.08
C HIS A 23 12.64 7.44 10.04
N SER A 24 12.67 6.70 11.16
CA SER A 24 11.58 6.68 12.15
C SER A 24 11.26 8.05 12.78
N LYS A 25 12.25 8.95 12.79
CA LYS A 25 12.11 10.35 13.26
C LYS A 25 11.80 11.35 12.14
N ALA A 26 12.01 10.99 10.88
CA ALA A 26 11.77 11.88 9.74
C ALA A 26 10.39 11.61 9.13
N LYS A 27 9.36 11.75 9.96
CA LYS A 27 7.96 11.46 9.62
C LYS A 27 7.45 12.32 8.46
N ASP A 28 7.96 13.54 8.32
CA ASP A 28 7.59 14.47 7.25
C ASP A 28 8.11 14.02 5.88
N LEU A 29 9.15 13.19 5.85
CA LEU A 29 9.70 12.60 4.61
C LEU A 29 8.99 11.32 4.19
N ALA A 30 7.96 10.89 4.94
CA ALA A 30 7.16 9.74 4.55
C ALA A 30 6.47 10.03 3.21
N ALA A 31 6.57 9.09 2.30
CA ALA A 31 5.88 9.14 1.01
C ALA A 31 5.31 7.76 0.70
N ALA A 32 4.15 7.73 0.07
CA ALA A 32 3.55 6.50 -0.38
C ALA A 32 2.76 6.70 -1.66
N ASP A 33 2.67 5.63 -2.43
CA ASP A 33 1.93 5.60 -3.67
C ASP A 33 1.26 4.24 -3.88
N PHE A 34 0.06 4.28 -4.45
CA PHE A 34 -0.79 3.13 -4.64
C PHE A 34 -1.36 3.08 -6.05
N THR A 35 -1.20 1.92 -6.68
CA THR A 35 -1.77 1.59 -7.99
C THR A 35 -2.36 0.19 -7.96
N CYS A 36 -3.54 0.00 -8.55
CA CYS A 36 -4.19 -1.30 -8.64
C CYS A 36 -4.51 -1.67 -10.08
N SER A 37 -4.45 -2.97 -10.41
CA SER A 37 -4.76 -3.49 -11.74
C SER A 37 -6.25 -3.46 -12.09
N CYS A 38 -7.12 -3.10 -11.15
CA CYS A 38 -8.57 -2.99 -11.36
C CYS A 38 -9.01 -1.71 -12.07
N GLY A 39 -8.08 -0.81 -12.41
CA GLY A 39 -8.39 0.47 -13.07
C GLY A 39 -8.82 1.59 -12.12
N ARG A 40 -8.75 1.38 -10.80
CA ARG A 40 -8.89 2.46 -9.81
C ARG A 40 -7.81 3.54 -10.06
N PRO A 41 -8.15 4.84 -9.93
CA PRO A 41 -7.16 5.91 -10.02
C PRO A 41 -5.98 5.67 -9.08
N SER A 42 -4.77 5.99 -9.54
CA SER A 42 -3.58 5.99 -8.69
C SER A 42 -3.75 7.03 -7.60
N GLU A 43 -3.37 6.67 -6.37
CA GLU A 43 -3.38 7.58 -5.22
C GLU A 43 -1.97 7.73 -4.68
N ASP A 44 -1.72 8.91 -4.11
CA ASP A 44 -0.46 9.21 -3.45
C ASP A 44 -0.61 10.09 -2.22
N ALA A 45 0.42 10.02 -1.37
CA ALA A 45 0.46 10.74 -0.12
C ALA A 45 1.88 11.09 0.29
N PHE A 46 2.02 12.26 0.89
CA PHE A 46 3.24 12.75 1.53
C PHE A 46 2.94 13.17 2.97
N GLY A 47 3.90 12.94 3.87
CA GLY A 47 3.74 13.13 5.30
C GLY A 47 3.09 11.91 5.97
N TYR A 48 3.49 11.66 7.22
CA TYR A 48 3.18 10.42 7.92
C TYR A 48 1.69 10.11 8.02
N ASP A 49 0.88 11.08 8.43
CA ASP A 49 -0.57 10.87 8.65
C ASP A 49 -1.31 10.58 7.34
N ALA A 50 -0.94 11.27 6.26
CA ALA A 50 -1.52 11.04 4.94
C ALA A 50 -1.09 9.67 4.38
N VAL A 51 0.16 9.29 4.59
CA VAL A 51 0.69 7.98 4.22
C VAL A 51 -0.02 6.86 4.98
N GLU A 52 -0.20 7.01 6.29
CA GLU A 52 -0.94 6.04 7.11
C GLU A 52 -2.39 5.89 6.62
N ALA A 53 -3.07 7.00 6.35
CA ALA A 53 -4.42 6.98 5.81
C ALA A 53 -4.47 6.29 4.43
N LEU A 54 -3.50 6.56 3.54
CA LEU A 54 -3.41 5.91 2.23
C LEU A 54 -3.21 4.40 2.36
N VAL A 55 -2.30 3.95 3.24
CA VAL A 55 -2.04 2.53 3.47
C VAL A 55 -3.32 1.82 3.92
N ILE A 56 -4.07 2.41 4.85
CA ILE A 56 -5.34 1.83 5.33
C ILE A 56 -6.36 1.73 4.20
N ARG A 57 -6.52 2.78 3.38
CA ARG A 57 -7.44 2.76 2.23
C ARG A 57 -7.02 1.74 1.18
N ALA A 58 -5.74 1.69 0.83
CA ALA A 58 -5.20 0.75 -0.15
C ALA A 58 -5.38 -0.71 0.30
N GLU A 59 -5.15 -1.00 1.57
CA GLU A 59 -5.36 -2.35 2.11
C GLU A 59 -6.83 -2.76 2.12
N ARG A 60 -7.74 -1.87 2.54
CA ARG A 60 -9.19 -2.11 2.47
C ARG A 60 -9.62 -2.37 1.04
N HIS A 61 -9.15 -1.57 0.09
CA HIS A 61 -9.46 -1.75 -1.32
C HIS A 61 -8.98 -3.11 -1.83
N MET A 62 -7.70 -3.43 -1.63
CA MET A 62 -7.13 -4.70 -2.11
C MET A 62 -7.78 -5.92 -1.48
N ARG A 63 -8.26 -5.84 -0.24
CA ARG A 63 -8.86 -6.97 0.48
C ARG A 63 -10.34 -7.15 0.16
N ASP A 64 -11.11 -6.08 0.21
CA ASP A 64 -12.57 -6.15 0.28
C ASP A 64 -13.25 -5.66 -1.01
N GLU A 65 -12.74 -4.58 -1.61
CA GLU A 65 -13.43 -3.86 -2.69
C GLU A 65 -12.95 -4.23 -4.10
N CYS A 66 -11.71 -4.72 -4.24
CA CYS A 66 -11.10 -4.90 -5.54
C CYS A 66 -11.88 -5.97 -6.35
N PRO A 67 -12.32 -5.67 -7.59
CA PRO A 67 -13.03 -6.63 -8.42
C PRO A 67 -12.14 -7.78 -8.90
N ASN A 68 -10.81 -7.61 -8.87
CA ASN A 68 -9.87 -8.67 -9.26
C ASN A 68 -9.66 -9.67 -8.12
N GLU A 69 -10.14 -10.89 -8.31
CA GLU A 69 -10.06 -11.97 -7.33
C GLU A 69 -8.63 -12.31 -6.92
N HIS A 70 -7.67 -12.24 -7.85
CA HIS A 70 -6.27 -12.53 -7.55
C HIS A 70 -5.68 -11.50 -6.59
N VAL A 71 -6.05 -10.23 -6.73
CA VAL A 71 -5.61 -9.16 -5.82
C VAL A 71 -6.18 -9.39 -4.42
N ARG A 72 -7.47 -9.74 -4.32
CA ARG A 72 -8.13 -10.06 -3.05
C ARG A 72 -7.51 -11.27 -2.37
N ALA A 73 -7.30 -12.36 -3.10
CA ALA A 73 -6.67 -13.57 -2.58
C ALA A 73 -5.24 -13.28 -2.07
N ALA A 74 -4.44 -12.55 -2.83
CA ALA A 74 -3.10 -12.15 -2.42
C ALA A 74 -3.12 -11.25 -1.16
N ALA A 75 -4.06 -10.30 -1.09
CA ALA A 75 -4.24 -9.44 0.08
C ALA A 75 -4.66 -10.24 1.34
N ALA A 76 -5.59 -11.18 1.20
CA ALA A 76 -6.01 -12.07 2.27
C ALA A 76 -4.85 -12.93 2.80
N MET A 77 -4.03 -13.51 1.90
CA MET A 77 -2.84 -14.28 2.28
C MET A 77 -1.81 -13.46 3.05
N ARG A 78 -1.57 -12.20 2.65
CA ARG A 78 -0.70 -11.27 3.41
C ARG A 78 -1.25 -10.97 4.80
N SER A 79 -2.56 -10.77 4.91
CA SER A 79 -3.26 -10.59 6.19
C SER A 79 -3.05 -11.78 7.13
N GLU A 80 -3.27 -13.00 6.64
CA GLU A 80 -3.10 -14.21 7.45
C GLU A 80 -1.65 -14.42 7.89
N ARG A 81 -0.68 -14.16 6.99
CA ARG A 81 0.74 -14.19 7.33
C ARG A 81 1.05 -13.22 8.48
N ARG A 82 0.53 -11.98 8.44
CA ARG A 82 0.71 -11.02 9.55
C ARG A 82 0.14 -11.52 10.87
N LYS A 83 -1.06 -12.11 10.86
CA LYS A 83 -1.68 -12.70 12.05
C LYS A 83 -0.84 -13.85 12.62
N GLN A 84 -0.33 -14.72 11.76
CA GLN A 84 0.55 -15.83 12.18
C GLN A 84 1.85 -15.33 12.82
N HIS A 85 2.51 -14.35 12.21
CA HIS A 85 3.71 -13.73 12.78
C HIS A 85 3.44 -13.06 14.14
N ALA A 86 2.31 -12.36 14.27
CA ALA A 86 1.91 -11.74 15.54
C ALA A 86 1.65 -12.78 16.64
N ARG A 87 1.01 -13.91 16.32
CA ARG A 87 0.82 -15.03 17.26
C ARG A 87 2.15 -15.64 17.69
N LYS A 88 3.09 -15.85 16.76
CA LYS A 88 4.42 -16.38 17.08
C LYS A 88 5.22 -15.48 18.02
N ARG A 89 5.13 -14.16 17.86
CA ARG A 89 5.85 -13.18 18.71
C ARG A 89 5.29 -13.05 20.13
N ARG A 90 4.06 -13.51 20.37
CA ARG A 90 3.42 -13.48 21.71
C ARG A 90 3.75 -14.71 22.56
N LYS A 91 4.46 -15.69 21.99
CA LYS A 91 4.88 -16.93 22.65
C LYS A 91 6.35 -16.81 23.03
#